data_AF-A0A1E5NCH7-F1
#
_entry.id   AF-A0A1E5NCH7-F1
#
_cell.length_a   1.000
_cell.length_b   1.000
_cell.length_c   1.000
_cell.angle_alpha   90.00
_cell.angle_beta   90.00
_cell.angle_gamma   90.00
#
_symmetry.space_group_name_H-M   'P 1'
#
loop_
_entity.id
_entity.type
_entity.pdbx_description
1 polymer ?
#
loop_
_entity_poly.entity_id
_entity_poly.type
_entity_poly.pdbx_seq_one_letter_code
_entity_poly.pdbx_strand_id
1 'polypeptide(L)' 'MITSLGVITIDNMAIEDIAYSNNYTEYIELKNDIDSAKKKLKIKNICNTYDALKIAEYINNLGDKK' A
#
# COMPACT_ATOMS: atom_id res chain seq x y z
N MET A 1 3.02 -0.94 -11.00
CA MET A 1 2.15 0.23 -10.74
C MET A 1 0.99 -0.22 -9.87
N ILE A 2 0.86 0.29 -8.64
CA ILE A 2 -0.24 -0.03 -7.72
C ILE A 2 -1.41 0.93 -7.95
N THR A 3 -2.64 0.42 -7.81
CA THR A 3 -3.87 1.21 -7.91
C THR A 3 -4.39 1.61 -6.52
N SER A 4 -5.23 2.64 -6.44
CA SER A 4 -5.88 3.03 -5.18
C SER A 4 -6.72 1.90 -4.56
N LEU A 5 -7.37 1.09 -5.40
CA LEU A 5 -8.11 -0.09 -4.93
C LEU A 5 -7.15 -1.16 -4.38
N GLY A 6 -6.01 -1.38 -5.03
CA GLY A 6 -4.96 -2.27 -4.53
C GLY A 6 -4.40 -1.83 -3.18
N VAL A 7 -4.19 -0.52 -2.98
CA VAL A 7 -3.78 0.05 -1.69
C VAL A 7 -4.79 -0.30 -0.59
N ILE A 8 -6.08 -0.06 -0.84
CA ILE A 8 -7.15 -0.34 0.16
C ILE A 8 -7.19 -1.82 0.50
N THR A 9 -7.14 -2.70 -0.52
CA THR A 9 -7.18 -4.15 -0.32
C THR A 9 -6.01 -4.63 0.53
N ILE A 10 -4.79 -4.17 0.24
CA ILE A 10 -3.59 -4.61 0.98
C ILE A 10 -3.52 -4.00 2.38
N ASP A 11 -3.93 -2.73 2.56
CA ASP A 11 -3.96 -2.07 3.89
C ASP A 11 -4.88 -2.84 4.85
N ASN A 12 -6.02 -3.32 4.35
CA ASN A 12 -7.01 -4.06 5.13
C ASN A 12 -6.69 -5.56 5.32
N MET A 13 -5.75 -6.12 4.55
CA MET A 13 -5.43 -7.55 4.62
C MET A 13 -4.61 -7.86 5.88
N ALA A 14 -5.00 -8.90 6.63
CA ALA A 14 -4.24 -9.36 7.79
C ALA A 14 -2.92 -10.02 7.34
N ILE A 15 -1.89 -10.00 8.18
CA ILE A 15 -0.57 -10.58 7.84
C ILE A 15 -0.70 -12.10 7.70
N GLU A 16 -1.55 -12.71 8.51
CA GLU A 16 -1.85 -14.14 8.51
C GLU A 16 -2.46 -14.55 7.16
N ASP A 17 -3.38 -13.75 6.61
CA ASP A 17 -4.00 -14.01 5.31
C ASP A 17 -2.97 -13.86 4.18
N ILE A 18 -2.06 -12.90 4.29
CA ILE A 18 -0.96 -12.71 3.32
C ILE A 18 -0.02 -13.93 3.32
N ALA A 19 0.26 -14.50 4.49
CA ALA A 19 1.20 -15.62 4.64
C ALA A 19 0.77 -16.90 3.90
N TYR A 20 -0.54 -17.06 3.62
CA TYR A 20 -1.07 -18.17 2.83
C TYR A 20 -1.01 -17.94 1.31
N SER A 21 -0.59 -16.75 0.86
CA SER A 21 -0.42 -16.45 -0.56
C SER A 21 0.89 -17.01 -1.10
N ASN A 22 0.86 -17.54 -2.33
CA ASN A 22 2.08 -17.97 -3.03
C ASN A 22 3.10 -16.82 -3.22
N ASN A 23 2.64 -15.57 -3.23
CA ASN A 23 3.46 -14.37 -3.38
C ASN A 23 3.54 -13.55 -2.07
N TYR A 24 3.50 -14.21 -0.91
CA TYR A 24 3.43 -13.53 0.39
C TYR A 24 4.50 -12.44 0.58
N THR A 25 5.73 -12.67 0.10
CA THR A 25 6.84 -11.71 0.20
C THR A 25 6.51 -10.38 -0.48
N GLU A 26 5.99 -10.42 -1.71
CA GLU A 26 5.62 -9.21 -2.46
C GLU A 26 4.52 -8.44 -1.75
N TYR A 27 3.51 -9.14 -1.22
CA TYR A 27 2.41 -8.52 -0.47
C TYR A 27 2.86 -7.89 0.84
N ILE A 28 3.80 -8.51 1.56
CA ILE A 28 4.41 -7.94 2.77
C ILE A 28 5.17 -6.65 2.44
N GLU A 29 6.00 -6.68 1.38
CA GLU A 29 6.75 -5.51 0.92
C GLU A 29 5.81 -4.36 0.53
N LEU A 30 4.76 -4.67 -0.25
CA LEU A 30 3.72 -3.71 -0.63
C LEU A 30 2.99 -3.13 0.59
N LYS A 31 2.68 -3.94 1.61
CA LYS A 31 2.04 -3.47 2.84
C LYS A 31 2.98 -2.51 3.60
N ASN A 32 4.27 -2.83 3.69
CA ASN A 32 5.27 -1.97 4.30
C ASN A 32 5.45 -0.64 3.55
N ASP A 33 5.40 -0.66 2.21
CA ASP A 33 5.44 0.54 1.38
C ASP A 33 4.22 1.42 1.60
N ILE A 34 3.03 0.82 1.70
CA ILE A 34 1.78 1.53 2.04
C ILE A 34 1.87 2.18 3.43
N ASP A 35 2.35 1.46 4.44
CA ASP A 35 2.52 2.01 5.79
C ASP A 35 3.55 3.15 5.84
N SER A 36 4.62 3.02 5.08
CA SER A 36 5.64 4.08 4.95
C SER A 36 5.08 5.31 4.25
N ALA A 37 4.31 5.13 3.17
CA ALA A 37 3.63 6.21 2.46
C ALA A 37 2.60 6.91 3.36
N LYS A 38 1.80 6.15 4.13
CA LYS A 38 0.86 6.68 5.13
C LYS A 38 1.56 7.57 6.14
N LYS A 39 2.70 7.12 6.70
CA LYS A 39 3.52 7.93 7.62
C LYS A 39 4.04 9.21 6.97
N LYS A 40 4.53 9.15 5.73
CA LYS A 40 5.08 10.32 5.00
C LYS A 40 4.00 11.34 4.65
N LEU A 41 2.83 10.88 4.23
CA LEU A 41 1.68 11.70 3.86
C LEU A 41 0.84 12.15 5.07
N LYS A 42 1.19 11.70 6.28
CA LYS A 42 0.47 11.95 7.53
C LYS A 42 -0.98 11.43 7.51
N ILE A 43 -1.23 10.34 6.80
CA ILE A 43 -2.51 9.64 6.72
C ILE A 43 -2.50 8.52 7.77
N LYS A 44 -3.33 8.62 8.80
CA LYS A 44 -3.42 7.58 9.85
C LYS A 44 -4.21 6.37 9.34
N ASN A 45 -5.40 6.62 8.83
CA ASN A 45 -6.30 5.62 8.25
C ASN A 45 -6.75 6.09 6.87
N ILE A 46 -6.94 5.15 5.96
CA ILE A 46 -7.48 5.43 4.62
C ILE A 46 -9.00 5.56 4.76
N CYS A 47 -9.50 6.78 4.87
CA CYS A 47 -10.92 7.04 5.14
C CYS A 47 -11.73 7.25 3.86
N ASN A 48 -11.06 7.52 2.74
CA ASN A 48 -11.70 7.82 1.45
C ASN A 48 -10.80 7.39 0.28
N THR A 49 -11.38 7.36 -0.91
CA THR A 49 -10.68 6.97 -2.14
C THR A 49 -9.55 7.94 -2.51
N TYR A 50 -9.63 9.21 -2.09
CA TYR A 50 -8.62 10.22 -2.38
C TYR A 50 -7.31 10.00 -1.59
N ASP A 51 -7.42 9.56 -0.33
CA ASP A 51 -6.26 9.17 0.48
C ASP A 51 -5.54 7.96 -0.15
N ALA A 52 -6.31 6.97 -0.62
CA ALA A 52 -5.77 5.81 -1.31
C ALA A 52 -5.09 6.18 -2.64
N LEU A 53 -5.66 7.11 -3.40
CA LEU A 53 -5.06 7.64 -4.63
C LEU A 53 -3.71 8.31 -4.36
N LYS A 54 -3.63 9.19 -3.35
CA LYS A 54 -2.37 9.84 -2.97
C LYS A 54 -1.28 8.85 -2.57
N ILE A 55 -1.64 7.81 -1.82
CA ILE A 55 -0.71 6.76 -1.43
C ILE A 55 -0.22 6.01 -2.68
N ALA A 56 -1.13 5.62 -3.57
CA ALA A 56 -0.78 4.94 -4.81
C ALA A 56 0.15 5.77 -5.70
N GLU A 57 -0.16 7.05 -5.91
CA GLU A 57 0.69 7.99 -6.64
C GLU A 57 2.07 8.15 -6.00
N TYR A 58 2.12 8.26 -4.67
CA TYR A 58 3.39 8.37 -3.94
C TYR A 58 4.29 7.15 -4.14
N ILE A 59 3.73 5.95 -4.02
CA ILE A 59 4.45 4.68 -4.22
C ILE A 59 4.90 4.53 -5.67
N ASN A 60 4.03 4.82 -6.64
CA ASN A 60 4.38 4.72 -8.07
C ASN A 60 5.51 5.71 -8.44
N ASN A 61 5.45 6.94 -7.93
CA ASN A 61 6.47 7.97 -8.18
C ASN A 61 7.81 7.72 -7.44
N LEU A 62 7.83 6.86 -6.42
CA LEU A 62 9.07 6.38 -5.80
C LEU A 62 9.80 5.38 -6.69
N GLY A 63 9.06 4.56 -7.44
CA GLY A 63 9.60 3.61 -8.42
C GLY A 63 10.24 4.28 -9.63
N ASP A 64 9.68 5.39 -10.11
CA ASP A 64 10.18 6.15 -11.27
C ASP A 64 11.48 6.95 -11.01
N LYS A 65 11.95 7.02 -9.76
CA LYS A 65 13.19 7.73 -9.39
C LYS A 65 14.41 6.83 -9.21
N LYS A 66 14.30 5.54 -9.51
CA LYS A 66 15.41 4.57 -9.54
C LYS A 66 15.80 4.24 -10.97
#